data_AF-A0A3M3XZQ2-F1
#
_entry.id   AF-A0A3M3XZQ2-F1
#
_cell.length_a   1.000
_cell.length_b   1.000
_cell.length_c   1.000
_cell.angle_alpha   90.00
_cell.angle_beta   90.00
_cell.angle_gamma   90.00
#
_symmetry.space_group_name_H-M   'P 1'
#
loop_
_entity.id
_entity.type
_entity.pdbx_description
1 polymer ?
#
loop_
_entity_poly.entity_id
_entity_poly.type
_entity_poly.pdbx_seq_one_letter_code
_entity_poly.pdbx_strand_id
1 'polypeptide(L)'
;MNHLPPGVDLGNIVLPGSASSTVAIAVPEITVPEASVYALHPSLPLATKNNLLEKRYRSVTFLDAYVTGNAYIHPMTGALCLRTTRDEASFKGFVFEAALARWCREFPSGIGKRAFAWCTNRNYNNTTDAIYNRYKVFVRGDKTLAARAETAILYNTGAPFDVQFYRLNEEHNKPEVATLLGTQIEAGIQVKAITGDELTQIINPILNGTYTHVITMLKHANGRHSYEVCMDILNNQRRLKKLTDEQYAVVTRHITHPQDLGINQQFVDEYSHYIRSLYQGSNAAWTEEINQAISLEVCDGLTASPGGILMPVVQPIQISSPLGY
;
A
#
# COMPACT_ATOMS: atom_id res chain seq x y z
N MET A 1 -31.79 -67.59 -47.39
CA MET A 1 -31.87 -67.53 -48.86
C MET A 1 -31.18 -66.24 -49.28
N ASN A 2 -29.89 -66.29 -49.60
CA ASN A 2 -29.33 -66.66 -50.91
C ASN A 2 -29.48 -65.52 -51.93
N HIS A 3 -28.45 -64.68 -52.08
CA HIS A 3 -27.47 -64.76 -53.17
C HIS A 3 -26.76 -63.40 -53.38
N LEU A 4 -25.45 -63.40 -53.10
CA LEU A 4 -24.47 -62.54 -53.77
C LEU A 4 -24.40 -62.91 -55.26
N PRO A 5 -23.96 -61.98 -56.13
CA PRO A 5 -22.83 -62.28 -57.01
C PRO A 5 -21.89 -61.04 -57.20
N PRO A 6 -20.79 -61.11 -57.98
CA PRO A 6 -19.44 -60.81 -57.49
C PRO A 6 -18.77 -59.65 -58.26
N GLY A 7 -17.54 -59.27 -57.91
CA GLY A 7 -16.70 -58.45 -58.79
C GLY A 7 -15.67 -57.60 -58.05
N VAL A 8 -14.56 -58.25 -57.69
CA VAL A 8 -13.30 -57.61 -57.28
C VAL A 8 -12.57 -57.15 -58.54
N ASP A 9 -12.01 -55.94 -58.54
CA ASP A 9 -10.66 -55.77 -59.09
C ASP A 9 -9.80 -54.90 -58.17
N LEU A 10 -8.60 -55.41 -57.94
CA LEU A 10 -7.60 -55.01 -56.96
C LEU A 10 -6.62 -54.02 -57.62
N GLY A 11 -6.86 -52.73 -57.41
CA GLY A 11 -5.86 -51.69 -57.65
C GLY A 11 -5.14 -51.33 -56.36
N ASN A 12 -3.94 -51.87 -56.17
CA ASN A 12 -3.00 -51.55 -55.09
C ASN A 12 -2.88 -50.04 -54.83
N ILE A 13 -3.19 -49.56 -53.61
CA ILE A 13 -2.52 -48.38 -53.05
C ILE A 13 -2.14 -48.63 -51.59
N VAL A 14 -0.83 -48.51 -51.41
CA VAL A 14 0.01 -48.56 -50.22
C VAL A 14 -0.56 -47.71 -49.06
N LEU A 15 -0.61 -48.30 -47.86
CA LEU A 15 -0.78 -47.60 -46.58
C LEU A 15 0.44 -46.70 -46.30
N PRO A 16 0.25 -45.53 -45.69
CA PRO A 16 0.83 -45.42 -44.36
C PRO A 16 -0.02 -44.62 -43.36
N GLY A 17 0.02 -45.10 -42.11
CA GLY A 17 0.00 -44.23 -40.94
C GLY A 17 -1.37 -43.96 -40.34
N SER A 18 -1.74 -44.77 -39.34
CA SER A 18 -2.77 -44.44 -38.36
C SER A 18 -2.39 -43.16 -37.61
N ALA A 19 -2.96 -42.03 -37.99
CA ALA A 19 -2.97 -40.84 -37.15
C ALA A 19 -4.05 -41.02 -36.08
N SER A 20 -3.62 -41.31 -34.86
CA SER A 20 -4.44 -41.21 -33.65
C SER A 20 -4.87 -39.75 -33.51
N SER A 21 -6.13 -39.46 -33.82
CA SER A 21 -6.70 -38.12 -33.61
C SER A 21 -7.01 -37.95 -32.13
N THR A 22 -6.03 -37.51 -31.35
CA THR A 22 -6.27 -36.94 -30.03
C THR A 22 -7.04 -35.63 -30.23
N VAL A 23 -8.33 -35.65 -29.91
CA VAL A 23 -9.14 -34.44 -29.78
C VAL A 23 -8.54 -33.63 -28.64
N ALA A 24 -7.75 -32.61 -28.97
CA ALA A 24 -7.29 -31.63 -28.01
C ALA A 24 -8.51 -30.83 -27.54
N ILE A 25 -8.99 -31.14 -26.34
CA ILE A 25 -9.96 -30.31 -25.65
C ILE A 25 -9.22 -29.00 -25.34
N ALA A 26 -9.53 -27.94 -26.11
CA ALA A 26 -9.06 -26.61 -25.81
C ALA A 26 -9.61 -26.22 -24.42
N VAL A 27 -8.74 -26.20 -23.42
CA VAL A 27 -9.06 -25.61 -22.13
C VAL A 27 -9.22 -24.11 -22.39
N PRO A 28 -10.38 -23.50 -22.11
CA PRO A 28 -10.53 -22.06 -22.29
C PRO A 28 -9.51 -21.34 -21.43
N GLU A 29 -8.75 -20.44 -22.04
CA GLU A 29 -7.76 -19.60 -21.38
C GLU A 29 -8.49 -18.68 -20.40
N ILE A 30 -8.33 -18.93 -19.10
CA ILE A 30 -8.97 -18.10 -18.06
C ILE A 30 -8.10 -16.87 -17.84
N THR A 31 -8.52 -15.73 -18.38
CA THR A 31 -7.90 -14.44 -18.07
C THR A 31 -8.31 -14.02 -16.66
N VAL A 32 -7.40 -14.17 -15.69
CA VAL A 32 -7.61 -13.65 -14.33
C VAL A 32 -7.02 -12.24 -14.25
N PRO A 33 -7.77 -11.23 -13.74
CA PRO A 33 -7.21 -9.91 -13.53
C PRO A 33 -5.96 -9.98 -12.65
N GLU A 34 -4.89 -9.28 -13.02
CA GLU A 34 -3.63 -9.31 -12.26
C GLU A 34 -3.88 -8.95 -10.78
N ALA A 35 -4.75 -8.00 -10.49
CA ALA A 35 -5.13 -7.59 -9.12
C ALA A 35 -5.78 -8.71 -8.29
N SER A 36 -6.27 -9.78 -8.92
CA SER A 36 -6.94 -10.92 -8.25
C SER A 36 -5.97 -12.03 -7.86
N VAL A 37 -4.70 -11.95 -8.26
CA VAL A 37 -3.67 -12.95 -7.92
C VAL A 37 -2.95 -12.54 -6.64
N TYR A 38 -2.86 -13.42 -5.64
CA TYR A 38 -2.00 -13.18 -4.48
C TYR A 38 -0.52 -13.32 -4.89
N ALA A 39 0.21 -12.21 -4.99
CA ALA A 39 1.56 -12.19 -5.55
C ALA A 39 2.57 -12.94 -4.67
N LEU A 40 2.31 -13.06 -3.37
CA LEU A 40 3.17 -13.82 -2.45
C LEU A 40 2.76 -15.29 -2.31
N HIS A 41 1.82 -15.78 -3.13
CA HIS A 41 1.37 -17.16 -3.04
C HIS A 41 2.56 -18.15 -3.17
N PRO A 42 2.69 -19.15 -2.28
CA PRO A 42 3.87 -20.03 -2.25
C PRO A 42 4.15 -20.76 -3.56
N SER A 43 3.12 -21.07 -4.34
CA SER A 43 3.27 -21.78 -5.63
C SER A 43 3.83 -20.93 -6.77
N LEU A 44 3.90 -19.60 -6.64
CA LEU A 44 4.41 -18.75 -7.71
C LEU A 44 5.96 -18.79 -7.74
N PRO A 45 6.58 -18.93 -8.92
CA PRO A 45 8.03 -18.77 -9.07
C PRO A 45 8.49 -17.36 -8.66
N LEU A 46 9.69 -17.24 -8.09
CA LEU A 46 10.22 -15.96 -7.60
C LEU A 46 10.22 -14.86 -8.68
N ALA A 47 10.58 -15.19 -9.92
CA ALA A 47 10.56 -14.25 -11.04
C ALA A 47 9.14 -13.70 -11.31
N THR A 48 8.13 -14.58 -11.29
CA THR A 48 6.71 -14.19 -11.44
C THR A 48 6.25 -13.32 -10.29
N LYS A 49 6.64 -13.64 -9.05
CA LYS A 49 6.33 -12.81 -7.87
C LYS A 49 6.89 -11.40 -8.05
N ASN A 50 8.19 -11.31 -8.38
CA ASN A 50 8.86 -10.03 -8.55
C ASN A 50 8.23 -9.20 -9.68
N ASN A 51 7.90 -9.82 -10.82
CA ASN A 51 7.24 -9.12 -11.92
C ASN A 51 5.85 -8.58 -11.53
N LEU A 52 5.03 -9.38 -10.86
CA LEU A 52 3.71 -8.95 -10.38
C LEU A 52 3.82 -7.81 -9.36
N LEU A 53 4.73 -7.93 -8.41
CA LEU A 53 4.95 -6.90 -7.39
C LEU A 53 5.47 -5.61 -8.03
N GLU A 54 6.42 -5.70 -8.95
CA GLU A 54 6.97 -4.52 -9.63
C GLU A 54 5.90 -3.78 -10.42
N LYS A 55 5.12 -4.48 -11.26
CA LYS A 55 4.01 -3.88 -12.01
C LYS A 55 3.00 -3.17 -11.12
N ARG A 56 2.67 -3.76 -9.95
CA ARG A 56 1.68 -3.19 -9.02
C ARG A 56 2.23 -2.01 -8.23
N TYR A 57 3.47 -2.11 -7.78
CA TYR A 57 3.95 -1.27 -6.68
C TYR A 57 5.06 -0.30 -7.06
N ARG A 58 5.73 -0.46 -8.21
CA ARG A 58 6.89 0.36 -8.56
C ARG A 58 6.55 1.85 -8.56
N SER A 59 5.64 2.29 -9.42
CA SER A 59 5.32 3.72 -9.55
C SER A 59 4.79 4.32 -8.25
N VAL A 60 3.93 3.59 -7.52
CA VAL A 60 3.38 4.07 -6.25
C VAL A 60 4.42 4.13 -5.13
N THR A 61 5.38 3.19 -5.07
CA THR A 61 6.47 3.21 -4.08
C THR A 61 7.35 4.44 -4.27
N PHE A 62 7.72 4.75 -5.51
CA PHE A 62 8.57 5.90 -5.79
C PHE A 62 7.86 7.22 -5.48
N LEU A 63 6.56 7.33 -5.76
CA LEU A 63 5.75 8.48 -5.36
C LEU A 63 5.65 8.61 -3.83
N ASP A 64 5.36 7.52 -3.12
CA ASP A 64 5.28 7.52 -1.65
C ASP A 64 6.64 7.85 -1.01
N ALA A 65 7.73 7.35 -1.58
CA ALA A 65 9.09 7.69 -1.17
C ALA A 65 9.46 9.15 -1.49
N TYR A 66 8.98 9.70 -2.60
CA TYR A 66 9.19 11.12 -2.94
C TYR A 66 8.54 12.05 -1.93
N VAL A 67 7.28 11.77 -1.55
CA VAL A 67 6.53 12.52 -0.53
C VAL A 67 7.30 12.57 0.79
N THR A 68 7.92 11.46 1.18
CA THR A 68 8.70 11.37 2.43
C THR A 68 10.17 11.80 2.28
N GLY A 69 10.58 12.29 1.11
CA GLY A 69 11.93 12.76 0.85
C GLY A 69 12.98 11.65 0.70
N ASN A 70 12.55 10.40 0.52
CA ASN A 70 13.35 9.22 0.23
C ASN A 70 13.45 8.90 -1.28
N ALA A 71 12.93 9.79 -2.13
CA ALA A 71 13.17 9.82 -3.57
C ALA A 71 13.41 11.27 -4.06
N TYR A 72 13.98 11.43 -5.23
CA TYR A 72 14.27 12.71 -5.87
C TYR A 72 14.15 12.62 -7.39
N ILE A 73 13.91 13.75 -8.04
CA ILE A 73 13.91 13.83 -9.50
C ILE A 73 15.36 14.09 -9.94
N HIS A 74 15.91 13.22 -10.77
CA HIS A 74 17.26 13.36 -11.31
C HIS A 74 17.33 14.58 -12.24
N PRO A 75 18.22 15.56 -11.98
CA PRO A 75 18.18 16.85 -12.67
C PRO A 75 18.39 16.78 -14.19
N MET A 76 19.12 15.77 -14.68
CA MET A 76 19.48 15.66 -16.09
C MET A 76 18.50 14.81 -16.90
N THR A 77 17.91 13.79 -16.27
CA THR A 77 17.03 12.82 -16.96
C THR A 77 15.56 13.00 -16.62
N GLY A 78 15.23 13.80 -15.58
CA GLY A 78 13.86 13.92 -15.07
C GLY A 78 13.36 12.67 -14.35
N ALA A 79 14.23 11.66 -14.14
CA ALA A 79 13.86 10.37 -13.55
C ALA A 79 13.49 10.49 -12.08
N LEU A 80 12.50 9.72 -11.62
CA LEU A 80 12.30 9.56 -10.19
C LEU A 80 13.26 8.49 -9.66
N CYS A 81 14.22 8.90 -8.85
CA CYS A 81 15.26 8.05 -8.28
C CYS A 81 15.06 7.95 -6.76
N LEU A 82 15.17 6.74 -6.23
CA LEU A 82 15.13 6.51 -4.79
C LEU A 82 16.49 6.87 -4.17
N ARG A 83 16.45 7.42 -2.95
CA ARG A 83 17.64 7.75 -2.15
C ARG A 83 17.27 7.75 -0.69
N THR A 84 17.76 6.77 0.06
CA THR A 84 17.61 6.70 1.51
C THR A 84 18.92 6.31 2.17
N THR A 85 19.22 6.97 3.29
CA THR A 85 20.31 6.59 4.21
C THR A 85 19.76 5.94 5.48
N ARG A 86 18.44 5.73 5.55
CA ARG A 86 17.74 5.13 6.68
C ARG A 86 17.81 3.61 6.55
N ASP A 87 17.75 2.91 7.68
CA ASP A 87 17.59 1.46 7.69
C ASP A 87 16.26 1.04 7.04
N GLU A 88 16.15 -0.25 6.65
CA GLU A 88 14.99 -0.78 5.95
C GLU A 88 13.68 -0.52 6.72
N ALA A 89 13.68 -0.69 8.04
CA ALA A 89 12.47 -0.55 8.85
C ALA A 89 12.00 0.91 8.86
N SER A 90 12.92 1.84 9.07
CA SER A 90 12.64 3.29 8.99
C SER A 90 12.15 3.70 7.60
N PHE A 91 12.82 3.26 6.52
CA PHE A 91 12.40 3.56 5.15
C PHE A 91 10.98 3.05 4.86
N LYS A 92 10.70 1.81 5.27
CA LYS A 92 9.38 1.19 5.14
C LYS A 92 8.32 1.95 5.93
N GLY A 93 8.65 2.41 7.13
CA GLY A 93 7.81 3.30 7.94
C GLY A 93 7.37 4.52 7.13
N PHE A 94 8.32 5.29 6.61
CA PHE A 94 8.05 6.48 5.80
C PHE A 94 7.18 6.19 4.57
N VAL A 95 7.48 5.13 3.82
CA VAL A 95 6.66 4.76 2.66
C VAL A 95 5.22 4.45 3.09
N PHE A 96 5.01 3.79 4.23
CA PHE A 96 3.66 3.52 4.74
C PHE A 96 2.91 4.76 5.24
N GLU A 97 3.61 5.79 5.75
CA GLU A 97 2.99 7.07 6.10
C GLU A 97 2.34 7.71 4.86
N ALA A 98 3.11 7.80 3.77
CA ALA A 98 2.62 8.33 2.50
C ALA A 98 1.53 7.45 1.89
N ALA A 99 1.69 6.13 1.96
CA ALA A 99 0.70 5.18 1.47
C ALA A 99 -0.64 5.31 2.21
N LEU A 100 -0.64 5.43 3.54
CA LEU A 100 -1.88 5.61 4.31
C LEU A 100 -2.58 6.92 3.93
N ALA A 101 -1.84 8.02 3.84
CA ALA A 101 -2.41 9.30 3.40
C ALA A 101 -2.98 9.20 1.98
N ARG A 102 -2.30 8.47 1.08
CA ARG A 102 -2.76 8.23 -0.29
C ARG A 102 -4.03 7.37 -0.33
N TRP A 103 -4.10 6.26 0.40
CA TRP A 103 -5.31 5.43 0.46
C TRP A 103 -6.50 6.18 1.04
N CYS A 104 -6.26 7.08 2.01
CA CYS A 104 -7.31 7.98 2.49
C CYS A 104 -7.85 8.89 1.38
N ARG A 105 -7.01 9.37 0.46
CA ARG A 105 -7.41 10.21 -0.70
C ARG A 105 -8.08 9.40 -1.81
N GLU A 106 -7.55 8.22 -2.11
CA GLU A 106 -8.08 7.34 -3.18
C GLU A 106 -9.44 6.74 -2.81
N PHE A 107 -9.67 6.48 -1.52
CA PHE A 107 -10.90 5.87 -1.01
C PHE A 107 -11.55 6.72 0.10
N PRO A 108 -12.05 7.93 -0.23
CA PRO A 108 -12.50 8.91 0.76
C PRO A 108 -13.69 8.43 1.60
N SER A 109 -14.75 7.91 0.98
CA SER A 109 -15.94 7.41 1.69
C SER A 109 -15.71 6.09 2.45
N GLY A 110 -14.58 5.42 2.20
CA GLY A 110 -14.18 4.16 2.83
C GLY A 110 -13.06 4.36 3.84
N ILE A 111 -11.82 4.18 3.38
CA ILE A 111 -10.61 4.23 4.22
C ILE A 111 -10.43 5.63 4.84
N GLY A 112 -10.55 6.69 4.04
CA GLY A 112 -10.35 8.06 4.49
C GLY A 112 -11.26 8.45 5.64
N LYS A 113 -12.58 8.21 5.48
CA LYS A 113 -13.58 8.48 6.49
C LYS A 113 -13.42 7.63 7.75
N ARG A 114 -13.06 6.34 7.61
CA ARG A 114 -12.79 5.46 8.77
C ARG A 114 -11.59 5.96 9.56
N ALA A 115 -10.49 6.25 8.88
CA ALA A 115 -9.27 6.78 9.50
C ALA A 115 -9.53 8.10 10.22
N PHE A 116 -10.22 9.04 9.55
CA PHE A 116 -10.60 10.33 10.13
C PHE A 116 -11.52 10.17 11.35
N ALA A 117 -12.57 9.36 11.26
CA ALA A 117 -13.50 9.17 12.36
C ALA A 117 -12.79 8.54 13.57
N TRP A 118 -11.97 7.52 13.33
CA TRP A 118 -11.19 6.85 14.37
C TRP A 118 -10.21 7.81 15.05
N CYS A 119 -9.35 8.51 14.30
CA CYS A 119 -8.32 9.37 14.89
C CYS A 119 -8.89 10.64 15.54
N THR A 120 -10.10 11.07 15.17
CA THR A 120 -10.79 12.21 15.81
C THR A 120 -11.75 11.77 16.92
N ASN A 121 -11.78 10.48 17.29
CA ASN A 121 -12.69 9.91 18.28
C ASN A 121 -14.18 10.11 17.96
N ARG A 122 -14.53 10.29 16.68
CA ARG A 122 -15.90 10.36 16.19
C ARG A 122 -16.45 8.96 15.94
N ASN A 123 -17.77 8.82 16.07
CA ASN A 123 -18.43 7.61 15.60
C ASN A 123 -18.45 7.63 14.05
N TYR A 124 -17.96 6.56 13.43
CA TYR A 124 -17.96 6.40 11.97
C TYR A 124 -19.36 6.58 11.36
N ASN A 125 -20.40 6.00 11.98
CA ASN A 125 -21.77 6.09 11.47
C ASN A 125 -22.34 7.52 11.52
N ASN A 126 -21.82 8.36 12.42
CA ASN A 126 -22.24 9.76 12.57
C ASN A 126 -21.31 10.72 11.81
N THR A 127 -20.22 10.21 11.24
CA THR A 127 -19.29 11.00 10.43
C THR A 127 -19.77 10.92 8.99
N THR A 128 -20.46 11.95 8.52
CA THR A 128 -20.97 11.98 7.15
C THR A 128 -19.84 12.32 6.16
N ASP A 129 -20.02 11.95 4.89
CA ASP A 129 -19.09 12.33 3.83
C ASP A 129 -18.97 13.86 3.73
N ALA A 130 -20.05 14.60 4.01
CA ALA A 130 -20.03 16.06 4.04
C ALA A 130 -19.16 16.66 5.18
N ILE A 131 -18.98 15.95 6.30
CA ILE A 131 -18.04 16.35 7.36
C ILE A 131 -16.60 16.05 6.90
N TYR A 132 -16.36 14.83 6.43
CA TYR A 132 -15.04 14.39 6.02
C TYR A 132 -14.47 15.20 4.83
N ASN A 133 -15.30 15.47 3.82
CA ASN A 133 -14.88 16.15 2.59
C ASN A 133 -14.41 17.60 2.78
N ARG A 134 -14.61 18.19 3.98
CA ARG A 134 -14.02 19.49 4.35
C ARG A 134 -12.53 19.38 4.67
N TYR A 135 -12.05 18.18 4.95
CA TYR A 135 -10.69 17.92 5.35
C TYR A 135 -9.88 17.31 4.20
N LYS A 136 -8.63 17.74 4.11
CA LYS A 136 -7.58 17.21 3.25
C LYS A 136 -6.59 16.44 4.12
N VAL A 137 -6.28 15.21 3.73
CA VAL A 137 -5.28 14.38 4.41
C VAL A 137 -3.87 14.65 3.88
N PHE A 138 -2.89 14.70 4.77
CA PHE A 138 -1.50 15.00 4.45
C PHE A 138 -0.53 14.24 5.35
N VAL A 139 0.73 14.17 4.92
CA VAL A 139 1.85 13.62 5.70
C VAL A 139 2.63 14.78 6.28
N ARG A 140 2.95 14.78 7.58
CA ARG A 140 3.64 15.90 8.24
C ARG A 140 5.05 16.15 7.69
N GLY A 141 5.72 15.08 7.26
CA GLY A 141 7.03 15.12 6.61
C GLY A 141 7.02 15.49 5.12
N ASP A 142 5.85 15.77 4.52
CA ASP A 142 5.78 16.13 3.10
C ASP A 142 6.40 17.50 2.83
N LYS A 143 7.55 17.50 2.16
CA LYS A 143 8.31 18.72 1.84
C LYS A 143 7.54 19.68 0.92
N THR A 144 6.57 19.19 0.16
CA THR A 144 5.75 20.04 -0.70
C THR A 144 4.84 20.98 0.10
N LEU A 145 4.53 20.63 1.36
CA LEU A 145 3.77 21.51 2.26
C LEU A 145 4.54 22.78 2.58
N ALA A 146 5.85 22.66 2.83
CA ALA A 146 6.74 23.79 3.12
C ALA A 146 6.91 24.72 1.92
N ALA A 147 6.75 24.20 0.69
CA ALA A 147 6.91 24.98 -0.54
C ALA A 147 5.71 25.90 -0.84
N ARG A 148 4.55 25.67 -0.20
CA ARG A 148 3.33 26.47 -0.42
C ARG A 148 3.04 27.31 0.82
N ALA A 149 2.97 28.63 0.66
CA ALA A 149 2.76 29.57 1.77
C ALA A 149 1.54 29.21 2.64
N GLU A 150 0.46 28.75 2.02
CA GLU A 150 -0.79 28.38 2.69
C GLU A 150 -0.65 27.14 3.60
N THR A 151 0.21 26.17 3.24
CA THR A 151 0.35 24.91 3.97
C THR A 151 1.68 24.80 4.72
N ALA A 152 2.55 25.80 4.61
CA ALA A 152 3.89 25.76 5.21
C ALA A 152 3.85 25.55 6.73
N ILE A 153 2.86 26.12 7.42
CA ILE A 153 2.65 25.93 8.86
C ILE A 153 2.31 24.48 9.25
N LEU A 154 1.82 23.68 8.30
CA LEU A 154 1.52 22.26 8.51
C LEU A 154 2.75 21.36 8.41
N TYR A 155 3.86 21.83 7.83
CA TYR A 155 5.10 21.07 7.78
C TYR A 155 5.79 21.08 9.15
N ASN A 156 5.89 19.92 9.79
CA ASN A 156 6.60 19.78 11.06
C ASN A 156 7.04 18.33 11.27
N THR A 157 8.32 18.06 11.01
CA THR A 157 8.93 16.74 11.18
C THR A 157 9.14 16.32 12.64
N GLY A 158 8.95 17.24 13.60
CA GLY A 158 9.03 16.96 15.03
C GLY A 158 7.66 16.63 15.66
N ALA A 159 6.58 16.66 14.88
CA ALA A 159 5.26 16.31 15.38
C ALA A 159 5.15 14.80 15.67
N PRO A 160 4.34 14.39 16.66
CA PRO A 160 4.15 12.98 17.00
C PRO A 160 3.13 12.28 16.06
N PHE A 161 2.81 12.88 14.93
CA PHE A 161 1.84 12.37 13.98
C PHE A 161 2.50 12.31 12.61
N ASP A 162 2.32 11.18 11.93
CA ASP A 162 2.81 11.03 10.57
C ASP A 162 1.75 11.49 9.57
N VAL A 163 0.48 11.11 9.81
CA VAL A 163 -0.67 11.44 8.98
C VAL A 163 -1.67 12.28 9.76
N GLN A 164 -2.11 13.39 9.18
CA GLN A 164 -3.12 14.28 9.75
C GLN A 164 -4.12 14.75 8.69
N PHE A 165 -5.17 15.41 9.17
CA PHE A 165 -6.23 15.98 8.35
C PHE A 165 -6.31 17.48 8.63
N TYR A 166 -6.38 18.32 7.61
CA TYR A 166 -6.55 19.77 7.77
C TYR A 166 -7.70 20.29 6.93
N ARG A 167 -8.29 21.41 7.34
CA ARG A 167 -9.24 22.19 6.55
C ARG A 167 -8.77 23.64 6.49
N LEU A 168 -9.30 24.44 5.57
CA LEU A 168 -9.11 25.88 5.62
C LEU A 168 -10.21 26.49 6.51
N ASN A 169 -9.81 27.34 7.46
CA ASN A 169 -10.75 28.13 8.24
C ASN A 169 -11.42 29.17 7.33
N GLU A 170 -12.75 29.23 7.35
CA GLU A 170 -13.56 30.14 6.51
C GLU A 170 -13.32 31.63 6.84
N GLU A 171 -12.98 31.98 8.09
CA GLU A 171 -12.79 33.37 8.55
C GLU A 171 -11.40 33.94 8.22
N HIS A 172 -10.37 33.10 8.19
CA HIS A 172 -8.98 33.54 8.07
C HIS A 172 -8.22 32.92 6.89
N ASN A 173 -8.85 31.98 6.17
CA ASN A 173 -8.24 31.19 5.10
C ASN A 173 -6.90 30.56 5.51
N LYS A 174 -6.77 30.19 6.79
CA LYS A 174 -5.59 29.53 7.35
C LYS A 174 -5.88 28.04 7.54
N PRO A 175 -4.89 27.16 7.34
CA PRO A 175 -5.10 25.74 7.58
C PRO A 175 -5.24 25.46 9.09
N GLU A 176 -6.23 24.64 9.42
CA GLU A 176 -6.47 24.11 10.77
C GLU A 176 -6.46 22.59 10.71
N VAL A 177 -5.69 21.97 11.59
CA VAL A 177 -5.70 20.51 11.74
C VAL A 177 -6.97 20.05 12.45
N ALA A 178 -7.40 18.83 12.14
CA ALA A 178 -8.49 18.18 12.85
C ALA A 178 -8.10 17.97 14.32
N THR A 179 -9.09 18.07 15.21
CA THR A 179 -8.92 17.84 16.64
C THR A 179 -9.74 16.64 17.10
N LEU A 180 -9.41 16.11 18.28
CA LEU A 180 -10.25 15.13 18.96
C LEU A 180 -11.63 15.76 19.23
N LEU A 181 -12.69 14.98 19.00
CA LEU A 181 -14.07 15.46 19.15
C LEU A 181 -14.29 16.07 20.54
N GLY A 182 -14.72 17.34 20.56
CA GLY A 182 -15.01 18.07 21.79
C GLY A 182 -13.79 18.66 22.50
N THR A 183 -12.61 18.66 21.87
CA THR A 183 -11.39 19.23 22.44
C THR A 183 -10.62 20.09 21.42
N GLN A 184 -9.56 20.76 21.90
CA GLN A 184 -8.59 21.50 21.09
C GLN A 184 -7.30 20.70 20.84
N ILE A 185 -7.27 19.42 21.23
CA ILE A 185 -6.11 18.56 21.06
C ILE A 185 -6.07 18.08 19.61
N GLU A 186 -4.95 18.31 18.93
CA GLU A 186 -4.74 17.84 17.56
C GLU A 186 -4.98 16.33 17.44
N ALA A 187 -5.65 15.92 16.37
CA ALA A 187 -5.86 14.54 16.00
C ALA A 187 -4.91 14.16 14.87
N GLY A 188 -4.32 12.98 14.98
CA GLY A 188 -3.42 12.45 13.97
C GLY A 188 -3.20 10.96 14.16
N ILE A 189 -2.52 10.37 13.19
CA ILE A 189 -2.19 8.95 13.17
C ILE A 189 -0.67 8.84 13.11
N GLN A 190 -0.12 8.10 14.06
CA GLN A 190 1.23 7.58 13.98
C GLN A 190 1.20 6.20 13.30
N VAL A 191 1.97 6.03 12.25
CA VAL A 191 2.11 4.78 11.51
C VAL A 191 3.33 4.03 12.06
N LYS A 192 3.15 2.74 12.37
CA LYS A 192 4.22 1.87 12.85
C LYS A 192 4.35 0.63 11.97
N ALA A 193 5.50 0.53 11.32
CA ALA A 193 5.91 -0.61 10.49
C ALA A 193 6.99 -1.43 11.20
N ILE A 194 6.70 -1.86 12.44
CA ILE A 194 7.60 -2.66 13.28
C ILE A 194 7.00 -4.04 13.53
N THR A 195 7.84 -5.02 13.85
CA THR A 195 7.44 -6.38 14.25
C THR A 195 8.19 -6.82 15.51
N GLY A 196 8.44 -5.89 16.41
CA GLY A 196 9.11 -6.07 17.69
C GLY A 196 9.06 -4.80 18.54
N ASP A 197 9.35 -4.95 19.83
CA ASP A 197 9.35 -3.87 20.83
C ASP A 197 8.05 -3.07 20.92
N GLU A 198 6.90 -3.72 20.68
CA GLU A 198 5.57 -3.10 20.67
C GLU A 198 5.26 -2.35 21.98
N LEU A 199 5.73 -2.90 23.11
CA LEU A 199 5.55 -2.26 24.41
C LEU A 199 6.20 -0.85 24.44
N THR A 200 7.45 -0.76 24.01
CA THR A 200 8.25 0.48 24.11
C THR A 200 7.93 1.44 22.97
N GLN A 201 7.64 0.94 21.77
CA GLN A 201 7.46 1.76 20.59
C GLN A 201 6.00 2.14 20.29
N ILE A 202 5.02 1.45 20.89
CA ILE A 202 3.58 1.69 20.65
C ILE A 202 2.86 1.96 21.96
N ILE A 203 2.83 0.98 22.87
CA ILE A 203 1.97 1.02 24.06
C ILE A 203 2.39 2.14 25.03
N ASN A 204 3.67 2.19 25.41
CA ASN A 204 4.17 3.19 26.35
C ASN A 204 4.01 4.63 25.83
N PRO A 205 4.34 4.94 24.55
CA PRO A 205 4.06 6.25 23.98
C PRO A 205 2.59 6.68 24.04
N ILE A 206 1.63 5.76 23.89
CA ILE A 206 0.20 6.09 24.05
C ILE A 206 -0.12 6.38 25.52
N LEU A 207 0.36 5.54 26.44
CA LEU A 207 0.15 5.74 27.89
C LEU A 207 0.74 7.06 28.40
N ASN A 208 1.86 7.48 27.83
CA ASN A 208 2.53 8.74 28.16
C ASN A 208 1.92 9.96 27.45
N GLY A 209 0.92 9.76 26.58
CA GLY A 209 0.30 10.83 25.81
C GLY A 209 1.16 11.36 24.65
N THR A 210 2.25 10.68 24.29
CA THR A 210 3.06 11.03 23.11
C THR A 210 2.27 10.80 21.83
N TYR A 211 1.56 9.67 21.72
CA TYR A 211 0.74 9.35 20.55
C TYR A 211 -0.74 9.37 20.93
N THR A 212 -1.57 10.02 20.11
CA THR A 212 -3.03 9.90 20.24
C THR A 212 -3.49 8.59 19.65
N HIS A 213 -3.17 8.30 18.39
CA HIS A 213 -3.63 7.09 17.70
C HIS A 213 -2.48 6.47 16.91
N VAL A 214 -2.36 5.14 16.98
CA VAL A 214 -1.32 4.37 16.32
C VAL A 214 -1.93 3.29 15.43
N ILE A 215 -1.55 3.26 14.16
CA ILE A 215 -1.82 2.13 13.28
C ILE A 215 -0.56 1.29 13.14
N THR A 216 -0.69 0.00 13.42
CA THR A 216 0.35 -0.97 13.12
C THR A 216 0.13 -1.52 11.72
N MET A 217 1.19 -1.75 10.94
CA MET A 217 1.06 -2.14 9.52
C MET A 217 1.42 -3.59 9.23
N LEU A 218 2.28 -4.19 10.06
CA LEU A 218 2.99 -5.42 9.72
C LEU A 218 2.54 -6.63 10.55
N LYS A 219 2.74 -7.80 9.95
CA LYS A 219 2.73 -9.09 10.63
C LYS A 219 4.14 -9.53 10.97
N HIS A 220 4.25 -10.21 12.10
CA HIS A 220 5.43 -10.96 12.50
C HIS A 220 5.63 -12.19 11.61
N ALA A 221 6.82 -12.78 11.67
CA ALA A 221 7.16 -14.00 10.90
C ALA A 221 6.23 -15.20 11.17
N ASN A 222 5.59 -15.25 12.34
CA ASN A 222 4.60 -16.27 12.70
C ASN A 222 3.18 -15.97 12.16
N GLY A 223 3.01 -14.92 11.35
CA GLY A 223 1.74 -14.52 10.74
C GLY A 223 0.84 -13.66 11.64
N ARG A 224 1.21 -13.45 12.91
CA ARG A 224 0.43 -12.60 13.82
C ARG A 224 0.64 -11.12 13.53
N HIS A 225 -0.41 -10.32 13.58
CA HIS A 225 -0.28 -8.88 13.37
C HIS A 225 0.29 -8.17 14.61
N SER A 226 1.09 -7.12 14.45
CA SER A 226 1.65 -6.39 15.61
C SER A 226 0.58 -5.78 16.51
N TYR A 227 -0.59 -5.46 15.96
CA TYR A 227 -1.81 -5.16 16.73
C TYR A 227 -2.17 -6.27 17.71
N GLU A 228 -2.23 -7.53 17.27
CA GLU A 228 -2.59 -8.67 18.12
C GLU A 228 -1.55 -8.87 19.23
N VAL A 229 -0.27 -8.66 18.91
CA VAL A 229 0.82 -8.68 19.89
C VAL A 229 0.65 -7.56 20.92
N CYS A 230 0.27 -6.35 20.50
CA CYS A 230 -0.07 -5.27 21.41
C CYS A 230 -1.21 -5.66 22.36
N MET A 231 -2.28 -6.27 21.83
CA MET A 231 -3.43 -6.69 22.62
C MET A 231 -3.05 -7.75 23.67
N ASP A 232 -2.19 -8.70 23.32
CA ASP A 232 -1.67 -9.69 24.27
C ASP A 232 -0.84 -9.06 25.39
N ILE A 233 0.04 -8.11 25.04
CA ILE A 233 0.86 -7.38 26.01
C ILE A 233 -0.05 -6.63 26.98
N LEU A 234 -1.06 -5.91 26.46
CA LEU A 234 -2.03 -5.16 27.28
C LEU A 234 -2.82 -6.08 28.20
N ASN A 235 -3.33 -7.20 27.69
CA ASN A 235 -4.05 -8.19 28.49
C ASN A 235 -3.19 -8.77 29.60
N ASN A 236 -1.92 -9.09 29.31
CA ASN A 236 -0.99 -9.58 30.32
C ASN A 236 -0.69 -8.51 31.37
N GLN A 237 -0.47 -7.26 30.98
CA GLN A 237 -0.22 -6.17 31.92
C GLN A 237 -1.42 -5.87 32.82
N ARG A 238 -2.64 -5.91 32.27
CA ARG A 238 -3.88 -5.79 33.05
C ARG A 238 -4.00 -6.94 34.06
N ARG A 239 -3.77 -8.18 33.64
CA ARG A 239 -3.78 -9.36 34.53
C ARG A 239 -2.74 -9.24 35.65
N LEU A 240 -1.58 -8.69 35.35
CA LEU A 240 -0.50 -8.43 36.31
C LEU A 240 -0.72 -7.14 37.14
N LYS A 241 -1.87 -6.46 37.00
CA LYS A 241 -2.22 -5.21 37.69
C LYS A 241 -1.21 -4.07 37.45
N LYS A 242 -0.51 -4.08 36.32
CA LYS A 242 0.40 -3.01 35.89
C LYS A 242 -0.34 -1.88 35.15
N LEU A 243 -1.54 -2.16 34.64
CA LEU A 243 -2.43 -1.20 34.00
C LEU A 243 -3.77 -1.18 34.72
N THR A 244 -4.36 0.01 34.87
CA THR A 244 -5.75 0.15 35.30
C THR A 244 -6.71 -0.17 34.15
N ASP A 245 -7.98 -0.41 34.45
CA ASP A 245 -9.00 -0.67 33.42
C ASP A 245 -9.21 0.54 32.52
N GLU A 246 -9.10 1.75 33.05
CA GLU A 246 -9.16 2.99 32.27
C GLU A 246 -7.99 3.08 31.30
N GLN A 247 -6.76 2.82 31.75
CA GLN A 247 -5.58 2.83 30.89
C GLN A 247 -5.69 1.76 29.79
N TYR A 248 -6.17 0.57 30.14
CA TYR A 248 -6.43 -0.48 29.16
C TYR A 248 -7.45 -0.05 28.10
N ALA A 249 -8.60 0.51 28.53
CA ALA A 249 -9.65 0.98 27.63
C ALA A 249 -9.18 2.12 26.72
N VAL A 250 -8.35 3.02 27.26
CA VAL A 250 -7.73 4.10 26.49
C VAL A 250 -6.80 3.51 25.44
N VAL A 251 -5.81 2.69 25.81
CA VAL A 251 -4.82 2.22 24.83
C VAL A 251 -5.46 1.35 23.75
N THR A 252 -6.38 0.46 24.10
CA THR A 252 -7.06 -0.42 23.14
C THR A 252 -7.85 0.36 22.08
N ARG A 253 -8.47 1.49 22.44
CA ARG A 253 -9.17 2.36 21.48
C ARG A 253 -8.22 3.11 20.53
N HIS A 254 -6.98 3.35 20.98
CA HIS A 254 -6.01 4.18 20.27
C HIS A 254 -5.03 3.39 19.41
N ILE A 255 -5.07 2.04 19.43
CA ILE A 255 -4.28 1.19 18.52
C ILE A 255 -5.24 0.55 17.50
N THR A 256 -4.86 0.52 16.23
CA THR A 256 -5.60 -0.19 15.17
C THR A 256 -4.67 -0.91 14.19
N HIS A 257 -5.27 -1.57 13.20
CA HIS A 257 -4.60 -2.24 12.10
C HIS A 257 -5.32 -2.00 10.77
N PRO A 258 -4.72 -2.35 9.61
CA PRO A 258 -5.23 -1.95 8.30
C PRO A 258 -6.67 -2.41 8.03
N GLN A 259 -7.06 -3.62 8.46
CA GLN A 259 -8.39 -4.16 8.16
C GLN A 259 -9.52 -3.41 8.86
N ASP A 260 -9.30 -2.89 10.07
CA ASP A 260 -10.29 -2.04 10.77
C ASP A 260 -10.63 -0.77 9.99
N LEU A 261 -9.65 -0.26 9.23
CA LEU A 261 -9.82 0.90 8.35
C LEU A 261 -10.30 0.50 6.95
N GLY A 262 -10.52 -0.78 6.67
CA GLY A 262 -10.94 -1.28 5.37
C GLY A 262 -9.79 -1.49 4.37
N ILE A 263 -8.54 -1.54 4.83
CA ILE A 263 -7.37 -1.85 4.02
C ILE A 263 -7.11 -3.35 4.10
N ASN A 264 -7.01 -4.03 2.95
CA ASN A 264 -6.71 -5.45 2.92
C ASN A 264 -5.27 -5.70 3.38
N GLN A 265 -5.08 -6.48 4.45
CA GLN A 265 -3.76 -6.82 4.97
C GLN A 265 -2.88 -7.53 3.94
N GLN A 266 -3.45 -8.32 3.02
CA GLN A 266 -2.70 -8.97 1.94
C GLN A 266 -1.97 -7.93 1.07
N PHE A 267 -2.64 -6.81 0.78
CA PHE A 267 -2.06 -5.71 0.01
C PHE A 267 -0.91 -5.05 0.75
N VAL A 268 -1.03 -4.90 2.07
CA VAL A 268 0.04 -4.35 2.94
C VAL A 268 1.23 -5.30 3.01
N ASP A 269 0.97 -6.61 3.10
CA ASP A 269 2.00 -7.65 3.14
C ASP A 269 2.77 -7.71 1.80
N GLU A 270 2.06 -7.70 0.65
CA GLU A 270 2.65 -7.60 -0.69
C GLU A 270 3.48 -6.33 -0.85
N TYR A 271 2.95 -5.19 -0.41
CA TYR A 271 3.64 -3.90 -0.55
C TYR A 271 4.91 -3.85 0.32
N SER A 272 4.84 -4.33 1.56
CA SER A 272 6.00 -4.48 2.46
C SER A 272 7.09 -5.35 1.84
N HIS A 273 6.70 -6.45 1.19
CA HIS A 273 7.64 -7.34 0.51
C HIS A 273 8.30 -6.63 -0.67
N TYR A 274 7.53 -5.90 -1.48
CA TYR A 274 8.10 -5.14 -2.60
C TYR A 274 9.10 -4.08 -2.12
N ILE A 275 8.75 -3.29 -1.09
CA ILE A 275 9.65 -2.29 -0.48
C ILE A 275 10.96 -2.94 -0.02
N ARG A 276 10.88 -4.11 0.62
CA ARG A 276 12.06 -4.88 1.04
C ARG A 276 12.91 -5.31 -0.16
N SER A 277 12.30 -5.91 -1.18
CA SER A 277 13.01 -6.34 -2.39
C SER A 277 13.71 -5.17 -3.08
N LEU A 278 13.05 -4.01 -3.14
CA LEU A 278 13.59 -2.78 -3.68
C LEU A 278 14.76 -2.24 -2.84
N TYR A 279 14.63 -2.20 -1.52
CA TYR A 279 15.69 -1.77 -0.60
C TYR A 279 16.93 -2.68 -0.66
N GLN A 280 16.71 -3.99 -0.80
CA GLN A 280 17.80 -4.96 -0.92
C GLN A 280 18.48 -4.91 -2.29
N GLY A 281 17.70 -4.79 -3.38
CA GLY A 281 18.22 -4.65 -4.74
C GLY A 281 18.96 -3.33 -4.96
N SER A 282 18.52 -2.25 -4.32
CA SER A 282 19.17 -0.94 -4.40
C SER A 282 20.50 -0.85 -3.64
N ASN A 283 20.69 -1.64 -2.58
CA ASN A 283 21.98 -1.73 -1.90
C ASN A 283 23.06 -2.46 -2.74
N ALA A 284 22.71 -3.07 -3.88
CA ALA A 284 23.64 -3.80 -4.73
C ALA A 284 24.38 -2.95 -5.79
N ALA A 285 23.95 -1.71 -6.03
CA ALA A 285 24.62 -0.60 -6.74
C ALA A 285 23.56 0.23 -7.46
N TRP A 286 23.38 1.49 -7.05
CA TRP A 286 22.67 2.49 -7.83
C TRP A 286 23.55 2.88 -9.03
N THR A 287 23.61 2.05 -10.08
CA THR A 287 24.25 2.47 -11.33
C THR A 287 23.29 3.35 -12.13
N GLU A 288 23.86 4.35 -12.80
CA GLU A 288 23.15 5.35 -13.60
C GLU A 288 22.25 4.71 -14.68
N GLU A 289 22.56 3.48 -15.13
CA GLU A 289 21.73 2.74 -16.10
C GLU A 289 20.37 2.30 -15.53
N ILE A 290 20.30 1.95 -14.24
CA ILE A 290 19.04 1.58 -13.58
C ILE A 290 18.15 2.83 -13.48
N ASN A 291 18.72 4.00 -13.19
CA ASN A 291 18.00 5.27 -13.17
C ASN A 291 17.43 5.64 -14.56
N GLN A 292 18.14 5.36 -15.65
CA GLN A 292 17.70 5.64 -17.01
C GLN A 292 16.52 4.75 -17.46
N ALA A 293 16.53 3.45 -17.13
CA ALA A 293 15.37 2.57 -17.38
C ALA A 293 14.15 2.95 -16.53
N ILE A 294 14.37 3.52 -15.34
CA ILE A 294 13.32 4.09 -14.47
C ILE A 294 12.74 5.40 -15.00
N SER A 295 13.52 6.15 -15.81
CA SER A 295 13.15 7.49 -16.30
C SER A 295 12.01 7.49 -17.32
N LEU A 296 11.97 6.50 -18.22
CA LEU A 296 11.07 6.48 -19.37
C LEU A 296 9.64 6.06 -19.01
N GLU A 297 9.46 5.25 -17.97
CA GLU A 297 8.16 4.60 -17.66
C GLU A 297 7.25 5.47 -16.76
N VAL A 298 7.84 6.33 -15.92
CA VAL A 298 7.08 7.15 -14.95
C VAL A 298 6.59 8.47 -15.56
N CYS A 299 7.28 9.03 -16.56
CA CYS A 299 6.91 10.33 -17.15
C CYS A 299 5.67 10.27 -18.06
N ASP A 300 5.45 9.16 -18.78
CA ASP A 300 4.26 8.97 -19.65
C ASP A 300 2.97 8.67 -18.87
N GLY A 301 3.10 8.52 -17.56
CA GLY A 301 2.06 8.10 -16.67
C GLY A 301 1.64 9.15 -15.67
N LEU A 302 1.81 10.47 -15.83
CA LEU A 302 1.46 11.43 -14.76
C LEU A 302 0.49 12.55 -15.20
N THR A 303 -0.58 12.74 -14.45
CA THR A 303 -1.53 13.89 -14.54
C THR A 303 -1.60 14.64 -13.22
N ALA A 304 -1.71 15.96 -13.26
CA ALA A 304 -1.90 16.74 -12.05
C ALA A 304 -3.34 16.60 -11.54
N SER A 305 -3.52 16.18 -10.28
CA SER A 305 -4.82 16.29 -9.61
C SER A 305 -5.22 17.75 -9.38
N PRO A 306 -6.51 18.07 -9.19
CA PRO A 306 -6.98 19.42 -8.86
C PRO A 306 -6.37 20.02 -7.57
N GLY A 307 -5.66 19.22 -6.76
CA GLY A 307 -4.90 19.66 -5.57
C GLY A 307 -3.40 19.91 -5.82
N GLY A 308 -2.93 19.78 -7.06
CA GLY A 308 -1.53 20.00 -7.45
C GLY A 308 -0.58 18.88 -7.05
N ILE A 309 -1.06 17.64 -6.95
CA ILE A 309 -0.24 16.44 -6.72
C ILE A 309 -0.32 15.56 -7.98
N LEU A 310 0.82 15.01 -8.40
CA LEU A 310 0.95 14.14 -9.58
C LEU A 310 0.28 12.78 -9.32
N MET A 311 -0.56 12.34 -10.26
CA MET A 311 -1.37 11.11 -10.24
C MET A 311 -1.03 10.24 -11.45
N PRO A 312 -1.07 8.91 -11.35
CA PRO A 312 -0.82 8.05 -12.50
C PRO A 312 -1.88 8.19 -13.62
N VAL A 313 -1.48 8.17 -14.89
CA VAL A 313 -2.37 7.98 -16.06
C VAL A 313 -2.65 6.50 -16.17
N VAL A 314 -3.94 6.14 -16.11
CA VAL A 314 -4.38 4.77 -16.37
C VAL A 314 -4.24 4.51 -17.87
N GLN A 315 -3.21 3.78 -18.30
CA GLN A 315 -3.14 3.28 -19.67
C GLN A 315 -3.56 1.81 -19.76
N PRO A 316 -4.51 1.45 -20.66
CA PRO A 316 -4.74 0.05 -21.01
C PRO A 316 -3.58 -0.48 -21.87
N ILE A 317 -3.04 -1.65 -21.56
CA ILE A 317 -1.96 -2.27 -22.36
C ILE A 317 -2.52 -3.40 -23.22
N GLN A 318 -2.19 -3.38 -24.51
CA GLN A 318 -2.24 -4.54 -25.41
C GLN A 318 -0.87 -5.23 -25.43
N ILE A 319 -0.84 -6.56 -25.36
CA ILE A 319 0.40 -7.34 -25.47
C ILE A 319 0.28 -8.29 -26.68
N SER A 320 1.20 -8.16 -27.63
CA SER A 320 1.46 -9.13 -28.69
C SER A 320 2.54 -10.12 -28.23
N SER A 321 2.27 -11.43 -28.25
CA SER A 321 3.25 -12.46 -27.89
C SER A 321 4.27 -12.74 -28.99
N PRO A 322 5.56 -12.94 -28.66
CA PRO A 322 6.51 -13.68 -29.49
C PRO A 322 6.42 -15.18 -29.21
N LEU A 323 6.54 -15.97 -30.28
CA LEU A 323 6.35 -17.42 -30.39
C LEU A 323 7.27 -18.30 -29.51
N GLY A 324 6.73 -19.47 -29.14
CA GLY A 324 7.41 -20.75 -28.86
C GLY A 324 8.12 -20.85 -27.50
N TYR A 325 7.93 -21.87 -26.67
CA TYR A 325 7.54 -23.27 -26.86
C TYR A 325 6.82 -23.79 -25.62
#